data_AF-A0A3P7IZ30-F1
#
_entry.id   AF-A0A3P7IZ30-F1
#
_cell.length_a   1.000
_cell.length_b   1.000
_cell.length_c   1.000
_cell.angle_alpha   90.00
_cell.angle_beta   90.00
_cell.angle_gamma   90.00
#
_symmetry.space_group_name_H-M   'P 1'
#
loop_
_entity.id
_entity.type
_entity.pdbx_description
1 polymer ?
#
loop_
_entity_poly.entity_id
_entity_poly.type
_entity_poly.pdbx_seq_one_letter_code
_entity_poly.pdbx_strand_id
1 'polypeptide(L)'
;MIFKRSSHATAYIFRYGLLAAHLDPRTPAEDWAHWGDESKKLELIEEAAACYGRAVRLDVKNWKYYENRIEMLDILNLRPLAMRTRLQAAQMINPSQAGVDFEWFHELIKTVAQYYITINDEDRAILALEAFVLRSKEFGRSADTQHETLIGYQTMM
;
A
#
# COMPACT_ATOMS: atom_id res chain seq x y z
N MET A 1 -13.58 38.97 -6.56
CA MET A 1 -12.48 38.38 -7.36
C MET A 1 -11.29 37.88 -6.52
N ILE A 2 -11.49 37.45 -5.26
CA ILE A 2 -10.38 37.18 -4.32
C ILE A 2 -9.95 35.70 -4.34
N PHE A 3 -10.87 34.76 -4.52
CA PHE A 3 -10.64 33.31 -4.48
C PHE A 3 -9.64 32.74 -5.52
N LYS A 4 -9.37 33.43 -6.64
CA LYS A 4 -8.40 32.96 -7.65
C LYS A 4 -6.94 33.23 -7.29
N ARG A 5 -6.63 34.15 -6.37
CA ARG A 5 -5.23 34.45 -5.98
C ARG A 5 -4.68 33.47 -4.95
N SER A 6 -5.51 32.94 -4.05
CA SER A 6 -5.06 31.97 -3.03
C SER A 6 -4.64 30.64 -3.65
N SER A 7 -5.42 30.09 -4.60
CA SER A 7 -5.11 28.79 -5.22
C SER A 7 -3.83 28.78 -6.05
N HIS A 8 -3.42 29.93 -6.60
CA HIS A 8 -2.14 30.05 -7.31
C HIS A 8 -0.97 30.05 -6.33
N ALA A 9 -1.07 30.77 -5.20
CA ALA A 9 -0.03 30.78 -4.19
C ALA A 9 0.22 29.38 -3.59
N THR A 10 -0.84 28.64 -3.25
CA THR A 10 -0.71 27.26 -2.76
C THR A 10 -0.10 26.32 -3.80
N ALA A 11 -0.48 26.44 -5.08
CA ALA A 11 0.10 25.64 -6.16
C ALA A 11 1.60 25.91 -6.38
N TYR A 12 2.08 27.15 -6.19
CA TYR A 12 3.51 27.45 -6.23
C TYR A 12 4.26 26.88 -5.01
N ILE A 13 3.72 27.08 -3.80
CA ILE A 13 4.32 26.53 -2.56
C ILE A 13 4.47 25.01 -2.67
N PHE A 14 3.43 24.32 -3.15
CA PHE A 14 3.46 22.89 -3.44
C PHE A 14 4.60 22.52 -4.41
N ARG A 15 4.65 23.15 -5.60
CA ARG A 15 5.67 22.82 -6.62
C ARG A 15 7.11 23.04 -6.14
N TYR A 16 7.37 24.14 -5.42
CA TYR A 16 8.71 24.41 -4.89
C TYR A 16 9.07 23.50 -3.72
N GLY A 17 8.12 23.18 -2.83
CA GLY A 17 8.33 22.24 -1.73
C GLY A 17 8.59 20.82 -2.21
N LEU A 18 7.79 20.31 -3.15
CA LEU A 18 8.01 19.00 -3.76
C LEU A 18 9.32 18.94 -4.57
N LEU A 19 9.73 20.03 -5.22
CA LEU A 19 11.04 20.11 -5.87
C LEU A 19 12.20 20.07 -4.85
N ALA A 20 12.08 20.79 -3.73
CA ALA A 20 13.08 20.74 -2.66
C ALA A 20 13.21 19.33 -2.08
N ALA A 21 12.09 18.64 -1.85
CA ALA A 21 12.05 17.23 -1.43
C ALA A 21 12.72 16.27 -2.44
N HIS A 22 12.63 16.54 -3.74
CA HIS A 22 13.34 15.77 -4.76
C HIS A 22 14.86 16.05 -4.80
N LEU A 23 15.31 17.21 -4.32
CA LEU A 23 16.70 17.64 -4.38
C LEU A 23 17.51 17.27 -3.11
N ASP A 24 16.88 17.15 -1.93
CA ASP A 24 17.56 16.61 -0.75
C ASP A 24 17.43 15.08 -0.68
N PRO A 25 18.53 14.31 -0.82
CA PRO A 25 18.49 12.86 -0.72
C PRO A 25 18.13 12.33 0.68
N ARG A 26 18.04 13.21 1.69
CA ARG A 26 17.71 12.88 3.09
C ARG A 26 16.27 13.22 3.46
N THR A 27 15.43 13.67 2.52
CA THR A 27 14.02 13.97 2.81
C THR A 27 13.32 12.74 3.43
N PRO A 28 12.79 12.86 4.67
CA PRO A 28 12.26 11.73 5.43
C PRO A 28 10.93 11.21 4.86
N ALA A 29 10.54 10.01 5.28
CA ALA A 29 9.30 9.38 4.83
C ALA A 29 8.04 10.22 5.13
N GLU A 30 8.04 10.94 6.26
CA GLU A 30 6.95 11.82 6.68
C GLU A 30 6.77 13.05 5.77
N ASP A 31 7.85 13.67 5.31
CA ASP A 31 7.79 14.77 4.34
C ASP A 31 7.26 14.30 2.99
N TRP A 32 7.67 13.11 2.54
CA TRP A 32 7.10 12.49 1.33
C TRP A 32 5.61 12.18 1.50
N ALA A 33 5.18 11.72 2.67
CA ALA A 33 3.76 11.50 2.93
C ALA A 33 2.97 12.83 2.98
N HIS A 34 3.54 13.88 3.59
CA HIS A 34 2.96 15.22 3.61
C HIS A 34 2.75 15.77 2.20
N TRP A 35 3.75 15.66 1.30
CA TRP A 35 3.57 16.05 -0.10
C TRP A 35 2.58 15.16 -0.85
N GLY A 36 2.42 13.89 -0.45
CA GLY A 36 1.36 13.02 -0.93
C GLY A 36 -0.03 13.55 -0.55
N ASP A 37 -0.22 13.94 0.72
CA ASP A 37 -1.48 14.50 1.22
C ASP A 37 -1.80 15.85 0.57
N GLU A 38 -0.83 16.74 0.37
CA GLU A 38 -1.02 17.99 -0.37
C GLU A 38 -1.32 17.75 -1.85
N SER A 39 -0.67 16.76 -2.49
CA SER A 39 -1.00 16.36 -3.87
C SER A 39 -2.45 15.86 -3.96
N LYS A 40 -2.87 15.01 -3.02
CA LYS A 40 -4.25 14.50 -2.93
C LYS A 40 -5.28 15.63 -2.77
N LYS A 41 -5.01 16.63 -1.92
CA LYS A 41 -5.87 17.83 -1.75
C LYS A 41 -5.97 18.70 -3.01
N LEU A 42 -4.97 18.63 -3.89
CA LEU A 42 -4.93 19.34 -5.18
C LEU A 42 -5.43 18.47 -6.35
N GLU A 43 -5.98 17.28 -6.08
CA GLU A 43 -6.44 16.28 -7.06
C GLU A 43 -5.31 15.78 -8.01
N LEU A 44 -4.05 15.95 -7.59
CA LEU A 44 -2.85 15.48 -8.28
C LEU A 44 -2.54 14.02 -7.87
N ILE A 45 -3.39 13.10 -8.35
CA ILE A 45 -3.42 11.70 -7.89
C ILE A 45 -2.13 10.93 -8.27
N GLU A 46 -1.52 11.23 -9.43
CA GLU A 46 -0.26 10.60 -9.87
C GLU A 46 0.91 11.01 -8.97
N GLU A 47 1.04 12.31 -8.70
CA GLU A 47 2.02 12.84 -7.74
C GLU A 47 1.80 12.30 -6.34
N ALA A 48 0.54 12.19 -5.89
CA ALA A 48 0.22 11.58 -4.60
C ALA A 48 0.70 10.13 -4.51
N ALA A 49 0.37 9.30 -5.50
CA ALA A 49 0.81 7.90 -5.59
C ALA A 49 2.35 7.77 -5.64
N ALA A 50 3.04 8.70 -6.31
CA ALA A 50 4.50 8.75 -6.38
C ALA A 50 5.13 9.15 -5.03
N CYS A 51 4.56 10.12 -4.34
CA CYS A 51 4.99 10.62 -3.03
C CYS A 51 4.82 9.55 -1.94
N TYR A 52 3.64 8.94 -1.81
CA TYR A 52 3.47 7.79 -0.90
C TYR A 52 4.38 6.61 -1.30
N GLY A 53 4.66 6.44 -2.60
CA GLY A 53 5.65 5.47 -3.10
C GLY A 53 7.08 5.75 -2.68
N ARG A 54 7.46 7.02 -2.43
CA ARG A 54 8.74 7.39 -1.80
C ARG A 54 8.70 7.09 -0.30
N ALA A 55 7.64 7.48 0.39
CA ALA A 55 7.46 7.23 1.82
C ALA A 55 7.57 5.73 2.16
N VAL A 56 6.85 4.86 1.44
CA VAL A 56 6.94 3.38 1.55
C VAL A 56 8.36 2.83 1.38
N ARG A 57 9.22 3.45 0.57
CA ARG A 57 10.61 2.99 0.38
C ARG A 57 11.54 3.40 1.52
N LEU A 58 11.20 4.45 2.26
CA LEU A 58 12.01 5.01 3.35
C LEU A 58 11.57 4.43 4.70
N ASP A 59 10.28 4.24 4.91
CA ASP A 59 9.71 3.50 6.04
C ASP A 59 8.75 2.42 5.53
N VAL A 60 9.28 1.20 5.44
CA VAL A 60 8.56 -0.01 5.02
C VAL A 60 7.59 -0.56 6.08
N LYS A 61 7.61 -0.04 7.32
CA LYS A 61 6.76 -0.52 8.42
C LYS A 61 5.50 0.33 8.61
N ASN A 62 5.49 1.56 8.12
CA ASN A 62 4.32 2.43 8.25
C ASN A 62 3.23 2.06 7.25
N TRP A 63 2.27 1.26 7.72
CA TRP A 63 1.14 0.75 6.95
C TRP A 63 0.32 1.84 6.23
N LYS A 64 0.21 3.05 6.81
CA LYS A 64 -0.58 4.15 6.25
C LYS A 64 -0.05 4.61 4.89
N TYR A 65 1.27 4.54 4.68
CA TYR A 65 1.86 4.90 3.39
C TYR A 65 1.49 3.88 2.29
N TYR A 66 1.25 2.62 2.65
CA TYR A 66 0.71 1.64 1.72
C TYR A 66 -0.76 1.89 1.42
N GLU A 67 -1.59 2.10 2.43
CA GLU A 67 -3.03 2.38 2.28
C GLU A 67 -3.26 3.59 1.37
N ASN A 68 -2.69 4.74 1.72
CA ASN A 68 -2.79 5.97 0.93
C ASN A 68 -2.32 5.76 -0.52
N ARG A 69 -1.23 5.00 -0.72
CA ARG A 69 -0.74 4.70 -2.08
C ARG A 69 -1.68 3.78 -2.86
N ILE A 70 -2.24 2.77 -2.22
CA ILE A 70 -3.17 1.83 -2.83
C ILE A 70 -4.43 2.56 -3.28
N GLU A 71 -4.98 3.43 -2.42
CA GLU A 71 -6.13 4.29 -2.75
C GLU A 71 -5.86 5.12 -4.02
N MET A 72 -4.72 5.82 -4.10
CA MET A 72 -4.40 6.63 -5.28
C MET A 72 -4.21 5.78 -6.55
N LEU A 73 -3.60 4.59 -6.42
CA LEU A 73 -3.40 3.68 -7.56
C LEU A 73 -4.71 3.03 -8.03
N ASP A 74 -5.66 2.78 -7.14
CA ASP A 74 -7.00 2.27 -7.49
C ASP A 74 -7.83 3.37 -8.18
N ILE A 75 -7.74 4.63 -7.73
CA ILE A 75 -8.38 5.79 -8.41
C ILE A 75 -7.84 5.95 -9.83
N LEU A 76 -6.53 5.76 -10.04
CA LEU A 76 -5.89 5.77 -11.37
C LEU A 76 -6.16 4.49 -12.19
N ASN A 77 -6.87 3.50 -11.63
CA ASN A 77 -7.08 2.16 -12.21
C ASN A 77 -5.76 1.44 -12.57
N LEU A 78 -4.66 1.75 -11.88
CA LEU A 78 -3.32 1.15 -12.09
C LEU A 78 -3.19 -0.18 -11.34
N ARG A 79 -4.13 -1.09 -11.62
CA ARG A 79 -4.29 -2.40 -10.94
C ARG A 79 -2.98 -3.18 -10.74
N PRO A 80 -2.04 -3.28 -11.70
CA PRO A 80 -0.78 -4.01 -11.48
C PRO A 80 0.10 -3.38 -10.39
N LEU A 81 0.17 -2.05 -10.32
CA LEU A 81 0.94 -1.34 -9.31
C LEU A 81 0.24 -1.39 -7.94
N ALA A 82 -1.09 -1.31 -7.92
CA ALA A 82 -1.87 -1.44 -6.71
C ALA A 82 -1.69 -2.84 -6.08
N MET A 83 -1.74 -3.91 -6.87
CA MET A 83 -1.54 -5.29 -6.40
C MET A 83 -0.10 -5.58 -5.97
N ARG A 84 0.90 -4.99 -6.64
CA ARG A 84 2.30 -5.00 -6.15
C ARG A 84 2.46 -4.29 -4.81
N THR A 85 1.77 -3.16 -4.62
CA THR A 85 1.81 -2.39 -3.36
C THR A 85 1.10 -3.14 -2.24
N ARG A 86 -0.05 -3.78 -2.53
CA ARG A 86 -0.75 -4.69 -1.59
C ARG A 86 0.12 -5.89 -1.18
N LEU A 87 0.80 -6.56 -2.12
CA LEU A 87 1.72 -7.66 -1.80
C LEU A 87 2.86 -7.19 -0.88
N GLN A 88 3.48 -6.05 -1.19
CA GLN A 88 4.53 -5.49 -0.35
C GLN A 88 4.01 -5.11 1.06
N ALA A 89 2.81 -4.52 1.15
CA ALA A 89 2.15 -4.24 2.42
C ALA A 89 1.95 -5.54 3.24
N ALA A 90 1.43 -6.57 2.59
CA ALA A 90 1.21 -7.88 3.18
C ALA A 90 2.50 -8.55 3.67
N GLN A 91 3.66 -8.27 3.07
CA GLN A 91 4.95 -8.82 3.49
C GLN A 91 5.60 -8.07 4.67
N MET A 92 5.38 -6.75 4.80
CA MET A 92 6.22 -5.90 5.67
C MET A 92 5.57 -5.41 6.99
N ILE A 93 4.23 -5.38 7.09
CA ILE A 93 3.53 -4.38 7.92
C ILE A 93 3.63 -4.45 9.47
N ASN A 94 3.77 -5.63 10.10
CA ASN A 94 3.42 -5.90 11.52
C ASN A 94 1.93 -5.56 11.87
N PRO A 95 1.03 -6.56 12.01
CA PRO A 95 -0.40 -6.29 12.16
C PRO A 95 -0.75 -5.62 13.49
N SER A 96 -0.07 -6.02 14.58
CA SER A 96 -0.27 -5.47 15.92
C SER A 96 0.11 -3.98 16.00
N GLN A 97 1.09 -3.54 15.21
CA GLN A 97 1.44 -2.13 15.09
C GLN A 97 0.44 -1.36 14.21
N ALA A 98 -0.09 -2.00 13.18
CA ALA A 98 -1.05 -1.38 12.28
C ALA A 98 -2.48 -1.28 12.84
N GLY A 99 -2.82 -2.12 13.83
CA GLY A 99 -4.19 -2.22 14.35
C GLY A 99 -5.16 -2.90 13.38
N VAL A 100 -4.63 -3.63 12.39
CA VAL A 100 -5.42 -4.42 11.43
C VAL A 100 -5.68 -5.81 11.99
N ASP A 101 -6.88 -6.34 11.76
CA ASP A 101 -7.24 -7.69 12.13
C ASP A 101 -6.80 -8.73 11.08
N PHE A 102 -7.04 -10.00 11.39
CA PHE A 102 -6.73 -11.11 10.49
C PHE A 102 -7.57 -11.09 9.21
N GLU A 103 -8.82 -10.59 9.27
CA GLU A 103 -9.74 -10.59 8.14
C GLU A 103 -9.28 -9.62 7.05
N TRP A 104 -8.86 -8.42 7.45
CA TRP A 104 -8.24 -7.44 6.55
C TRP A 104 -7.02 -8.02 5.83
N PHE A 105 -6.15 -8.72 6.57
CA PHE A 105 -4.96 -9.35 5.99
C PHE A 105 -5.30 -10.50 5.03
N HIS A 106 -6.28 -11.33 5.41
CA HIS A 106 -6.77 -12.44 4.60
C HIS A 106 -7.36 -11.96 3.27
N GLU A 107 -8.29 -11.01 3.28
CA GLU A 107 -8.89 -10.46 2.05
C GLU A 107 -7.88 -9.71 1.17
N LEU A 108 -6.91 -9.01 1.79
CA LEU A 108 -5.81 -8.36 1.07
C LEU A 108 -4.96 -9.39 0.29
N ILE A 109 -4.48 -10.45 0.95
CA ILE A 109 -3.71 -11.53 0.31
C ILE A 109 -4.57 -12.22 -0.76
N LYS A 110 -5.79 -12.60 -0.44
CA LYS A 110 -6.70 -13.34 -1.33
C LYS A 110 -6.94 -12.55 -2.63
N THR A 111 -7.16 -11.24 -2.53
CA THR A 111 -7.28 -10.34 -3.68
C THR A 111 -6.00 -10.32 -4.53
N VAL A 112 -4.83 -10.27 -3.88
CA VAL A 112 -3.52 -10.26 -4.54
C VAL A 112 -3.20 -11.58 -5.23
N ALA A 113 -3.39 -12.72 -4.55
CA ALA A 113 -3.17 -14.05 -5.09
C ALA A 113 -4.10 -14.32 -6.28
N GLN A 114 -5.40 -14.01 -6.14
CA GLN A 114 -6.37 -14.14 -7.22
C GLN A 114 -5.99 -13.29 -8.44
N TYR A 115 -5.47 -12.07 -8.23
CA TYR A 115 -4.98 -11.23 -9.32
C TYR A 115 -3.81 -11.88 -10.08
N TYR A 116 -2.77 -12.32 -9.37
CA TYR A 116 -1.59 -12.92 -10.02
C TYR A 116 -1.92 -14.24 -10.72
N ILE A 117 -2.82 -15.06 -10.15
CA ILE A 117 -3.39 -16.24 -10.84
C ILE A 117 -4.07 -15.83 -12.16
N THR A 118 -4.92 -14.78 -12.16
CA THR A 118 -5.62 -14.35 -13.38
C THR A 118 -4.72 -13.82 -14.51
N ILE A 119 -3.48 -13.41 -14.20
CA ILE A 119 -2.51 -12.97 -15.21
C ILE A 119 -1.39 -13.99 -15.46
N ASN A 120 -1.54 -15.22 -14.95
CA ASN A 120 -0.57 -16.32 -15.03
C ASN A 120 0.85 -15.96 -14.50
N ASP A 121 0.89 -15.18 -13.42
CA ASP A 121 2.10 -14.79 -12.69
C ASP A 121 2.27 -15.69 -11.47
N GLU A 122 2.66 -16.93 -11.74
CA GLU A 122 2.73 -18.02 -10.74
C GLU A 122 3.68 -17.67 -9.58
N ASP A 123 4.85 -17.09 -9.88
CA ASP A 123 5.82 -16.64 -8.87
C ASP A 123 5.19 -15.68 -7.85
N ARG A 124 4.45 -14.66 -8.32
CA ARG A 124 3.81 -13.69 -7.41
C ARG A 124 2.56 -14.22 -6.74
N ALA A 125 1.86 -15.17 -7.36
CA ALA A 125 0.79 -15.90 -6.70
C ALA A 125 1.36 -16.74 -5.52
N ILE A 126 2.42 -17.51 -5.75
CA ILE A 126 3.10 -18.31 -4.72
C ILE A 126 3.61 -17.40 -3.58
N LEU A 127 4.28 -16.29 -3.90
CA LEU A 127 4.75 -15.32 -2.89
C LEU A 127 3.63 -14.72 -2.03
N ALA A 128 2.42 -14.55 -2.59
CA ALA A 128 1.26 -14.10 -1.82
C ALA A 128 0.75 -15.19 -0.86
N LEU A 129 0.66 -16.44 -1.33
CA LEU A 129 0.24 -17.57 -0.50
C LEU A 129 1.29 -17.94 0.58
N GLU A 130 2.58 -17.80 0.27
CA GLU A 130 3.66 -17.96 1.25
C GLU A 130 3.57 -16.89 2.35
N ALA A 131 3.39 -15.62 1.97
CA ALA A 131 3.20 -14.53 2.92
C ALA A 131 1.99 -14.78 3.84
N PHE A 132 0.90 -15.38 3.32
CA PHE A 132 -0.24 -15.80 4.12
C PHE A 132 0.13 -16.81 5.20
N VAL A 133 0.74 -17.95 4.83
CA VAL A 133 1.09 -19.02 5.79
C VAL A 133 2.07 -18.52 6.85
N LEU A 134 3.10 -17.77 6.44
CA LEU A 134 4.13 -17.28 7.35
C LEU A 134 3.56 -16.29 8.36
N ARG A 135 2.77 -15.31 7.89
CA ARG A 135 2.32 -14.19 8.72
C ARG A 135 1.02 -14.44 9.47
N SER A 136 0.23 -15.45 9.09
CA SER A 136 -0.93 -15.90 9.88
C SER A 136 -0.56 -16.25 11.33
N LYS A 137 0.68 -16.69 11.57
CA LYS A 137 1.23 -16.93 12.92
C LYS A 137 1.31 -15.66 13.77
N GLU A 138 1.53 -14.49 13.17
CA GLU A 138 1.54 -13.19 13.86
C GLU A 138 0.15 -12.82 14.41
N PHE A 139 -0.92 -13.40 13.83
CA PHE A 139 -2.31 -13.29 14.29
C PHE A 139 -2.72 -14.46 15.22
N GLY A 140 -1.78 -15.30 15.65
CA GLY A 140 -2.07 -16.46 16.51
C GLY A 140 -2.73 -17.65 15.80
N ARG A 141 -2.75 -17.70 14.46
CA ARG A 141 -3.24 -18.85 13.69
C ARG A 141 -2.12 -19.85 13.44
N SER A 142 -2.37 -21.15 13.61
CA SER A 142 -1.36 -22.19 13.31
C SER A 142 -1.21 -22.37 11.80
N ALA A 143 -0.03 -22.86 11.36
CA ALA A 143 0.20 -23.17 9.95
C ALA A 143 -0.77 -24.25 9.45
N ASP A 144 -1.16 -25.19 10.32
CA ASP A 144 -2.03 -26.32 9.97
C ASP A 144 -3.43 -25.84 9.56
N THR A 145 -4.03 -24.93 10.33
CA THR A 145 -5.34 -24.32 9.98
C THR A 145 -5.32 -23.56 8.65
N GLN A 146 -4.18 -22.99 8.28
CA GLN A 146 -4.03 -22.25 7.02
C GLN A 146 -3.67 -23.17 5.84
N HIS A 147 -3.00 -24.29 6.11
CA HIS A 147 -2.77 -25.36 5.13
C HIS A 147 -4.10 -26.00 4.70
N GLU A 148 -4.99 -26.30 5.65
CA GLU A 148 -6.37 -26.75 5.36
C GLU A 148 -7.14 -25.73 4.51
N THR A 149 -7.06 -24.44 4.88
CA THR A 149 -7.70 -23.33 4.15
C THR A 149 -7.18 -23.20 2.71
N LEU A 150 -5.87 -23.33 2.49
CA LEU A 150 -5.24 -23.23 1.17
C LEU A 150 -5.51 -24.43 0.24
N ILE A 151 -5.65 -25.63 0.80
CA ILE A 151 -5.94 -26.85 0.03
C ILE A 151 -7.47 -27.03 -0.16
N GLY A 152 -8.29 -26.20 0.50
CA GLY A 152 -9.74 -26.26 0.39
C GLY A 152 -10.37 -27.42 1.17
N TYR A 153 -9.66 -27.97 2.16
CA TYR A 153 -10.25 -28.91 3.11
C TYR A 153 -11.16 -28.16 4.09
N GLN A 154 -12.37 -27.89 3.61
CA GLN A 154 -13.48 -27.43 4.42
C GLN A 154 -13.90 -28.58 5.34
N THR A 155 -13.30 -28.66 6.53
CA THR A 155 -13.61 -29.68 7.53
C THR A 155 -15.07 -29.55 7.96
N MET A 156 -15.93 -30.43 7.43
CA MET A 156 -17.30 -30.60 7.91
C MET A 156 -17.28 -31.16 9.33
N MET A 157 -17.52 -30.29 10.31
CA MET A 157 -17.92 -30.59 11.68
C MET A 157 -18.69 -29.40 12.27
#